data_AF-A0A257P7I2-F1
#
_entry.id   AF-A0A257P7I2-F1
#
_cell.length_a   1.000
_cell.length_b   1.000
_cell.length_c   1.000
_cell.angle_alpha   90.00
_cell.angle_beta   90.00
_cell.angle_gamma   90.00
#
_symmetry.space_group_name_H-M   'P 1'
#
loop_
_entity.id
_entity.type
_entity.pdbx_description
1 polymer ?
#
loop_
_entity_poly.entity_id
_entity_poly.type
_entity_poly.pdbx_seq_one_letter_code
_entity_poly.pdbx_strand_id
1 'polypeptide(L)'
;MTAKIHIELRSVNSRFLDIAFRLPEELRSSEAAMRQALTQGLRRGKIDCRAVFEAPQTAPALPDAAAAAPLLAAESALRAVAPHLTPLSVGEVLRFIGSAQEAHIDAAEIAQATQTALEQALVVLTEARALEGDRLRALLLDRIGQIALHAARARDIVPLAVERQQARFTARWEEALRALSGVETSAETLNDRRLQEAASYAIRIDVAEEIDRL
;
A
#
# COMPACT_ATOMS: atom_id res chain seq x y z
N MET A 1 -24.07 9.47 -25.99
CA MET A 1 -22.86 8.89 -25.34
C MET A 1 -23.07 9.06 -23.84
N THR A 2 -22.86 8.02 -23.04
CA THR A 2 -23.11 8.03 -21.59
C THR A 2 -21.88 8.49 -20.83
N ALA A 3 -22.07 9.15 -19.68
CA ALA A 3 -20.99 9.45 -18.75
C ALA A 3 -20.29 8.16 -18.32
N LYS A 4 -18.96 8.18 -18.15
CA LYS A 4 -18.20 7.03 -17.65
C LYS A 4 -17.54 7.37 -16.32
N ILE A 5 -17.61 6.42 -15.39
CA ILE A 5 -17.00 6.54 -14.07
C ILE A 5 -16.02 5.38 -13.92
N HIS A 6 -14.76 5.72 -13.66
CA HIS A 6 -13.71 4.76 -13.40
C HIS A 6 -13.25 4.90 -11.95
N ILE A 7 -13.34 3.82 -11.17
CA ILE A 7 -12.87 3.77 -9.79
C ILE A 7 -11.72 2.77 -9.70
N GLU A 8 -10.60 3.23 -9.18
CA GLU A 8 -9.42 2.42 -8.89
C GLU A 8 -9.20 2.38 -7.38
N LEU A 9 -9.15 1.18 -6.81
CA LEU A 9 -8.84 0.95 -5.40
C LEU A 9 -7.45 0.30 -5.28
N ARG A 10 -6.52 0.99 -4.65
CA ARG A 10 -5.21 0.42 -4.28
C ARG A 10 -5.19 0.13 -2.80
N SER A 11 -4.69 -1.04 -2.41
CA SER A 11 -4.62 -1.44 -1.00
C SER A 11 -3.21 -1.86 -0.60
N VAL A 12 -2.81 -1.46 0.60
CA VAL A 12 -1.59 -1.94 1.27
C VAL A 12 -1.98 -2.54 2.63
N ASN A 13 -1.25 -3.58 3.05
CA ASN A 13 -1.46 -4.18 4.36
C ASN A 13 -1.07 -3.17 5.46
N SER A 14 -2.04 -2.81 6.29
CA SER A 14 -1.89 -1.94 7.45
C SER A 14 -2.77 -2.46 8.57
N ARG A 15 -2.35 -2.22 9.82
CA ARG A 15 -3.09 -2.65 11.02
C ARG A 15 -4.46 -1.99 11.11
N PHE A 16 -4.56 -0.72 10.72
CA PHE A 16 -5.78 0.07 10.79
C PHE A 16 -6.38 0.24 9.39
N LEU A 17 -7.67 0.53 9.34
CA LEU A 17 -8.31 0.96 8.11
C LEU A 17 -8.10 2.47 7.94
N ASP A 18 -7.38 2.84 6.88
CA ASP A 18 -7.15 4.22 6.49
C ASP A 18 -7.60 4.38 5.03
N ILE A 19 -8.45 5.36 4.73
CA ILE A 19 -9.04 5.54 3.41
C ILE A 19 -8.76 6.97 2.94
N ALA A 20 -7.92 7.05 1.91
CA ALA A 20 -7.61 8.28 1.19
C ALA A 20 -8.41 8.34 -0.12
N PHE A 21 -9.05 9.48 -0.38
CA PHE A 21 -9.83 9.70 -1.59
C PHE A 21 -9.14 10.70 -2.50
N ARG A 22 -9.16 10.42 -3.80
CA ARG A 22 -8.80 11.34 -4.89
C ARG A 22 -9.96 11.40 -5.86
N LEU A 23 -10.87 12.33 -5.60
CA LEU A 23 -12.13 12.49 -6.34
C LEU A 23 -12.12 13.81 -7.12
N PRO A 24 -12.67 13.84 -8.34
CA PRO A 24 -12.98 15.07 -9.05
C PRO A 24 -14.20 15.75 -8.42
N GLU A 25 -14.50 16.99 -8.81
CA GLU A 25 -15.49 17.85 -8.13
C GLU A 25 -16.90 17.25 -8.20
N GLU A 26 -17.24 16.65 -9.34
CA GLU A 26 -18.53 16.02 -9.64
C GLU A 26 -18.85 14.85 -8.70
N LEU A 27 -17.82 14.21 -8.14
CA LEU A 27 -17.97 13.03 -7.28
C LEU A 27 -17.83 13.34 -5.80
N ARG A 28 -17.52 14.59 -5.42
CA ARG A 28 -17.31 14.95 -4.00
C ARG A 28 -18.54 14.74 -3.13
N SER A 29 -19.74 14.95 -3.67
CA SER A 29 -21.00 14.70 -2.95
C SER A 29 -21.19 13.23 -2.56
N SER A 30 -20.59 12.31 -3.33
CA SER A 30 -20.67 10.87 -3.10
C SER A 30 -19.63 10.37 -2.09
N GLU A 31 -18.63 11.18 -1.69
CA GLU A 31 -17.52 10.73 -0.85
C GLU A 31 -17.99 10.08 0.45
N ALA A 32 -18.95 10.68 1.16
CA ALA A 32 -19.44 10.16 2.42
C ALA A 32 -20.05 8.76 2.28
N ALA A 33 -20.87 8.56 1.24
CA ALA A 33 -21.46 7.26 0.92
C ALA A 33 -20.38 6.24 0.51
N MET A 34 -19.42 6.65 -0.31
CA MET A 34 -18.29 5.80 -0.71
C MET A 34 -17.46 5.37 0.51
N ARG A 35 -17.17 6.29 1.43
CA ARG A 35 -16.42 6.01 2.65
C ARG A 35 -17.16 5.02 3.54
N GLN A 36 -18.47 5.17 3.68
CA GLN A 36 -19.30 4.25 4.44
C GLN A 36 -19.26 2.84 3.83
N ALA A 37 -19.45 2.71 2.52
CA ALA A 37 -19.38 1.42 1.82
C ALA A 37 -18.01 0.75 1.97
N LEU A 38 -16.91 1.49 1.78
CA LEU A 38 -15.55 0.98 1.97
C LEU A 38 -15.29 0.53 3.43
N THR A 39 -15.81 1.28 4.42
CA THR A 39 -15.65 0.95 5.84
C THR A 39 -16.47 -0.28 6.25
N GLN A 40 -17.61 -0.50 5.62
CA GLN A 40 -18.41 -1.71 5.83
C GLN A 40 -17.80 -2.93 5.15
N GLY A 41 -17.24 -2.77 3.94
CA GLY A 41 -16.63 -3.86 3.18
C GLY A 41 -15.24 -4.27 3.65
N LEU A 42 -14.46 -3.35 4.26
CA LEU A 42 -13.06 -3.58 4.60
C LEU A 42 -12.79 -3.36 6.09
N ARG A 43 -12.10 -4.30 6.73
CA ARG A 43 -11.78 -4.23 8.18
C ARG A 43 -10.42 -3.59 8.50
N ARG A 44 -9.46 -3.69 7.57
CA ARG A 44 -8.08 -3.21 7.75
C ARG A 44 -7.41 -2.90 6.42
N GLY A 45 -6.35 -2.11 6.48
CA GLY A 45 -5.50 -1.78 5.35
C GLY A 45 -5.55 -0.30 5.04
N LYS A 46 -4.51 0.18 4.35
CA LYS A 46 -4.53 1.53 3.78
C LYS A 46 -5.08 1.43 2.37
N ILE A 47 -6.14 2.19 2.08
CA ILE A 47 -6.85 2.20 0.79
C ILE A 47 -6.67 3.58 0.16
N ASP A 48 -6.15 3.62 -1.06
CA ASP A 48 -6.15 4.81 -1.92
C ASP A 48 -7.24 4.60 -2.98
N CYS A 49 -8.32 5.36 -2.88
CA CYS A 49 -9.46 5.33 -3.77
C CYS A 49 -9.36 6.52 -4.74
N ARG A 50 -9.07 6.23 -6.00
CA ARG A 50 -9.05 7.23 -7.07
C ARG A 50 -10.28 7.05 -7.94
N ALA A 51 -11.01 8.13 -8.18
CA ALA A 51 -12.09 8.14 -9.16
C ALA A 51 -11.76 9.09 -10.31
N VAL A 52 -12.22 8.73 -11.51
CA VAL A 52 -12.15 9.56 -12.71
C VAL A 52 -13.57 9.61 -13.29
N PHE A 53 -14.04 10.82 -13.54
CA PHE A 53 -15.30 11.09 -14.21
C PHE A 53 -15.00 11.57 -15.63
N GLU A 54 -15.51 10.85 -16.62
CA GLU A 54 -15.49 11.27 -18.01
C GLU A 54 -16.91 11.70 -18.39
N ALA A 55 -17.07 13.02 -18.55
CA ALA A 55 -18.30 13.58 -19.08
C ALA A 55 -18.62 12.96 -20.45
N PRO A 56 -19.91 12.73 -20.76
CA PRO A 56 -20.30 12.23 -22.05
C PRO A 56 -19.81 13.19 -23.12
N GLN A 57 -18.99 12.70 -24.04
CA GLN A 57 -18.63 13.47 -25.23
C GLN A 57 -19.88 13.62 -26.08
N THR A 58 -20.58 14.74 -25.93
CA THR A 58 -21.38 15.26 -27.02
C THR A 58 -20.39 15.70 -28.10
N ALA A 59 -20.58 15.26 -29.35
CA ALA A 59 -19.94 15.92 -30.49
C ALA A 59 -20.13 17.44 -30.31
N PRO A 60 -19.20 18.31 -30.73
CA PRO A 60 -19.41 19.75 -30.68
C PRO A 60 -20.66 20.05 -31.52
N ALA A 61 -21.81 20.06 -30.86
CA ALA A 61 -23.03 20.57 -31.42
C ALA A 61 -22.74 22.04 -31.56
N LEU A 62 -22.73 22.53 -32.80
CA LEU A 62 -22.74 23.97 -33.01
C LEU A 62 -23.94 24.49 -32.20
N PRO A 63 -23.71 25.34 -31.19
CA PRO A 63 -24.79 25.85 -30.38
C PRO A 63 -25.78 26.55 -31.31
N ASP A 64 -27.07 26.40 -31.04
CA ASP A 64 -28.13 26.92 -31.90
C ASP A 64 -27.90 28.43 -32.11
N ALA A 65 -27.80 28.85 -33.38
CA ALA A 65 -27.61 30.25 -33.72
C ALA A 65 -28.73 31.14 -33.16
N ALA A 66 -29.94 30.58 -32.95
CA ALA A 66 -31.04 31.28 -32.30
C ALA A 66 -30.75 31.61 -30.83
N ALA A 67 -29.92 30.81 -30.14
CA ALA A 67 -29.52 31.07 -28.76
C ALA A 67 -28.62 32.32 -28.62
N ALA A 68 -28.03 32.81 -29.72
CA ALA A 68 -27.24 34.05 -29.73
C ALA A 68 -28.12 35.32 -29.74
N ALA A 69 -29.41 35.21 -30.08
CA ALA A 69 -30.29 36.38 -30.26
C ALA A 69 -30.37 37.31 -29.04
N PRO A 70 -30.50 36.82 -27.78
CA PRO A 70 -30.53 37.69 -26.60
C PRO A 70 -29.20 38.43 -26.38
N LEU A 71 -28.07 37.74 -26.66
CA LEU A 71 -26.73 38.30 -26.49
C LEU A 71 -26.45 39.39 -27.53
N LEU A 72 -26.82 39.16 -28.79
CA LEU A 72 -26.69 40.14 -29.86
C LEU A 72 -27.61 41.35 -29.64
N ALA A 73 -28.82 41.13 -29.12
CA ALA A 73 -29.72 42.21 -28.71
C ALA A 73 -29.10 43.05 -27.59
N ALA A 74 -28.51 42.42 -26.57
CA ALA A 74 -27.81 43.11 -25.49
C ALA A 74 -26.60 43.92 -25.99
N GLU A 75 -25.79 43.37 -26.92
CA GLU A 75 -24.70 44.12 -27.55
C GLU A 75 -25.23 45.37 -28.26
N SER A 76 -26.30 45.22 -29.06
CA SER A 76 -26.88 46.34 -29.81
C SER A 76 -27.38 47.46 -28.88
N ALA A 77 -28.00 47.11 -27.75
CA ALA A 77 -28.50 48.07 -26.77
C ALA A 77 -27.36 48.81 -26.05
N LEU A 78 -26.29 48.10 -25.66
CA LEU A 78 -25.13 48.70 -25.01
C LEU A 78 -24.38 49.66 -25.95
N ARG A 79 -24.23 49.28 -27.22
CA ARG A 79 -23.53 50.11 -28.22
C ARG A 79 -24.34 51.32 -28.68
N ALA A 80 -25.68 51.28 -28.55
CA ALA A 80 -26.52 52.45 -28.75
C ALA A 80 -26.27 53.54 -27.68
N VAL A 81 -25.94 53.14 -26.45
CA VAL A 81 -25.61 54.06 -25.34
C VAL A 81 -24.12 54.45 -25.36
N ALA A 82 -23.24 53.53 -25.74
CA ALA A 82 -21.79 53.72 -25.74
C ALA A 82 -21.14 53.18 -27.04
N PRO A 83 -21.04 54.02 -28.09
CA PRO A 83 -20.57 53.58 -29.41
C PRO A 83 -19.12 53.11 -29.46
N HIS A 84 -18.31 53.49 -28.47
CA HIS A 84 -16.89 53.14 -28.36
C HIS A 84 -16.65 51.71 -27.83
N LEU A 85 -17.71 51.00 -27.40
CA LEU A 85 -17.60 49.61 -26.96
C LEU A 85 -17.25 48.69 -28.15
N THR A 86 -16.34 47.77 -27.90
CA THR A 86 -15.93 46.73 -28.85
C THR A 86 -17.08 45.75 -29.13
N PRO A 87 -17.32 45.37 -30.40
CA PRO A 87 -18.29 44.33 -30.73
C PRO A 87 -17.87 42.97 -30.17
N LEU A 88 -18.84 42.10 -29.89
CA LEU A 88 -18.56 40.72 -29.52
C LEU A 88 -17.96 39.99 -30.73
N SER A 89 -16.87 39.26 -30.49
CA SER A 89 -16.32 38.34 -31.47
C SER A 89 -17.18 37.09 -31.59
N VAL A 90 -17.14 36.42 -32.75
CA VAL A 90 -17.81 35.12 -32.96
C VAL A 90 -17.36 34.10 -31.89
N GLY A 91 -16.09 34.14 -31.50
CA GLY A 91 -15.56 33.28 -30.43
C GLY A 91 -16.18 33.55 -29.06
N GLU A 92 -16.42 34.82 -28.70
CA GLU A 92 -17.09 35.19 -27.45
C GLU A 92 -18.56 34.79 -27.46
N VAL A 93 -19.24 34.98 -28.59
CA VAL A 93 -20.63 34.55 -28.77
C VAL A 93 -20.73 33.03 -28.61
N LEU A 94 -19.93 32.27 -29.36
CA LEU A 94 -19.89 30.79 -29.29
C LEU A 94 -19.56 30.28 -27.89
N ARG A 95 -18.64 30.93 -27.16
CA ARG A 95 -18.31 30.55 -25.79
C ARG A 95 -19.51 30.73 -24.86
N PHE A 96 -20.25 31.83 -24.99
CA PHE A 96 -21.40 32.15 -24.16
C PHE A 96 -22.59 31.20 -24.40
N ILE A 97 -22.91 30.94 -25.67
CA ILE A 97 -24.01 30.02 -26.03
C ILE A 97 -23.61 28.54 -25.89
N GLY A 98 -22.32 28.22 -26.01
CA GLY A 98 -21.76 26.89 -25.79
C GLY A 98 -21.70 26.48 -24.31
N SER A 99 -21.42 27.43 -23.40
CA SER A 99 -21.44 27.17 -21.95
C SER A 99 -22.84 26.84 -21.41
N ALA A 100 -23.90 27.23 -22.12
CA ALA A 100 -25.29 26.94 -21.72
C ALA A 100 -25.75 25.51 -22.09
N GLN A 101 -24.95 24.77 -22.87
CA GLN A 101 -25.24 23.39 -23.31
C GLN A 101 -24.39 22.34 -22.60
N GLU A 102 -23.68 22.69 -21.53
CA GLU A 102 -23.10 21.67 -20.66
C GLU A 102 -24.24 20.77 -20.18
N ALA A 103 -24.20 19.52 -20.65
CA ALA A 103 -25.21 18.51 -20.33
C ALA A 103 -25.30 18.44 -18.80
N HIS A 104 -26.41 18.93 -18.27
CA HIS A 104 -26.71 18.85 -16.85
C HIS A 104 -27.02 17.37 -16.56
N ILE A 105 -25.97 16.61 -16.28
CA ILE A 105 -26.11 15.22 -15.87
C ILE A 105 -26.69 15.26 -14.47
N ASP A 106 -27.79 14.54 -14.27
CA ASP A 106 -28.47 14.49 -12.99
C ASP A 106 -27.49 13.96 -11.92
N ALA A 107 -27.38 14.70 -10.81
CA ALA A 107 -26.56 14.31 -9.67
C ALA A 107 -26.97 12.93 -9.12
N ALA A 108 -28.25 12.56 -9.23
CA ALA A 108 -28.74 11.24 -8.83
C ALA A 108 -28.18 10.12 -9.73
N GLU A 109 -28.12 10.34 -11.04
CA GLU A 109 -27.54 9.38 -11.99
C GLU A 109 -26.04 9.19 -11.74
N ILE A 110 -25.30 10.29 -11.48
CA ILE A 110 -23.88 10.25 -11.14
C ILE A 110 -23.66 9.45 -9.85
N ALA A 111 -24.44 9.72 -8.80
CA ALA A 111 -24.33 9.03 -7.52
C ALA A 111 -24.56 7.52 -7.68
N GLN A 112 -25.60 7.12 -8.42
CA GLN A 112 -25.94 5.72 -8.65
C GLN A 112 -24.86 4.99 -9.47
N ALA A 113 -24.35 5.64 -10.53
CA ALA A 113 -23.26 5.09 -11.33
C ALA A 113 -21.96 4.95 -10.50
N THR A 114 -21.68 5.92 -9.63
CA THR A 114 -20.52 5.90 -8.73
C THR A 114 -20.61 4.76 -7.73
N GLN A 115 -21.78 4.57 -7.12
CA GLN A 115 -22.01 3.48 -6.18
C GLN A 115 -21.84 2.12 -6.86
N THR A 116 -22.41 1.95 -8.05
CA THR A 116 -22.28 0.70 -8.82
C THR A 116 -20.81 0.39 -9.16
N ALA A 117 -20.06 1.40 -9.62
CA ALA A 117 -18.64 1.24 -9.91
C ALA A 117 -17.81 0.92 -8.66
N LEU A 118 -18.17 1.49 -7.50
CA LEU A 118 -17.48 1.23 -6.24
C LEU A 118 -17.72 -0.20 -5.75
N GLU A 119 -18.96 -0.67 -5.82
CA GLU A 119 -19.34 -2.04 -5.43
C GLU A 119 -18.57 -3.07 -6.27
N GLN A 120 -18.46 -2.85 -7.59
CA GLN A 120 -17.67 -3.69 -8.48
C GLN A 120 -16.17 -3.68 -8.10
N ALA A 121 -15.60 -2.49 -7.86
CA ALA A 121 -14.20 -2.37 -7.44
C ALA A 121 -13.94 -3.06 -6.09
N LEU A 122 -14.88 -3.00 -5.16
CA LEU A 122 -14.81 -3.65 -3.85
C LEU A 122 -14.78 -5.18 -3.95
N VAL A 123 -15.61 -5.76 -4.83
CA VAL A 123 -15.62 -7.21 -5.08
C VAL A 123 -14.25 -7.65 -5.60
N VAL A 124 -13.76 -7.00 -6.66
CA VAL A 124 -12.46 -7.31 -7.26
C VAL A 124 -11.31 -7.16 -6.26
N LEU A 125 -11.32 -6.09 -5.46
CA LEU A 125 -10.30 -5.87 -4.43
C LEU A 125 -10.32 -6.99 -3.37
N THR A 126 -11.51 -7.42 -2.95
CA THR A 126 -11.66 -8.46 -1.92
C THR A 126 -11.17 -9.81 -2.42
N GLU A 127 -11.50 -10.17 -3.66
CA GLU A 127 -11.00 -11.39 -4.31
C GLU A 127 -9.47 -11.37 -4.46
N ALA A 128 -8.90 -10.25 -4.93
CA ALA A 128 -7.46 -10.09 -5.06
C ALA A 128 -6.74 -10.23 -3.70
N ARG A 129 -7.31 -9.66 -2.63
CA ARG A 129 -6.77 -9.79 -1.27
C ARG A 129 -6.87 -11.20 -0.73
N ALA A 130 -7.93 -11.94 -1.03
CA ALA A 130 -8.08 -13.34 -0.62
C ALA A 130 -7.01 -14.21 -1.28
N LEU A 131 -6.83 -14.06 -2.59
CA LEU A 131 -5.86 -14.81 -3.37
C LEU A 131 -4.41 -14.53 -2.92
N GLU A 132 -4.09 -13.27 -2.63
CA GLU A 132 -2.80 -12.91 -2.05
C GLU A 132 -2.63 -13.50 -0.64
N GLY A 133 -3.69 -13.49 0.16
CA GLY A 133 -3.72 -14.12 1.49
C GLY A 133 -3.39 -15.61 1.44
N ASP A 134 -3.96 -16.34 0.48
CA ASP A 134 -3.71 -17.77 0.29
C ASP A 134 -2.26 -18.05 -0.12
N ARG A 135 -1.69 -17.23 -1.01
CA ARG A 135 -0.28 -17.32 -1.40
C ARG A 135 0.65 -17.04 -0.23
N LEU A 136 0.39 -16.00 0.54
CA LEU A 136 1.16 -15.66 1.73
C LEU A 136 1.07 -16.76 2.79
N ARG A 137 -0.13 -17.33 2.99
CA ARG A 137 -0.32 -18.47 3.89
C ARG A 137 0.53 -19.67 3.45
N ALA A 138 0.47 -20.04 2.17
CA ALA A 138 1.24 -21.17 1.64
C ALA A 138 2.75 -20.93 1.83
N LEU A 139 3.23 -19.73 1.51
CA LEU A 139 4.62 -19.34 1.70
C LEU A 139 5.05 -19.41 3.17
N LEU A 140 4.25 -18.87 4.09
CA LEU A 140 4.57 -18.88 5.52
C LEU A 140 4.61 -20.31 6.07
N LEU A 141 3.66 -21.17 5.68
CA LEU A 141 3.65 -22.57 6.10
C LEU A 141 4.86 -23.34 5.57
N ASP A 142 5.26 -23.11 4.31
CA ASP A 142 6.50 -23.68 3.78
C ASP A 142 7.70 -23.22 4.59
N ARG A 143 7.83 -21.91 4.86
CA ARG A 143 8.94 -21.38 5.67
C ARG A 143 8.98 -21.95 7.07
N ILE A 144 7.84 -22.07 7.74
CA ILE A 144 7.73 -22.71 9.06
C ILE A 144 8.19 -24.17 8.98
N GLY A 145 7.76 -24.91 7.94
CA GLY A 145 8.20 -26.28 7.71
C GLY A 145 9.72 -26.40 7.51
N GLN A 146 10.33 -25.49 6.74
CA GLN A 146 11.78 -25.46 6.56
C GLN A 146 12.51 -25.14 7.87
N ILE A 147 12.01 -24.18 8.67
CA ILE A 147 12.58 -23.86 9.98
C ILE A 147 12.54 -25.10 10.89
N ALA A 148 11.40 -25.78 10.96
CA ALA A 148 11.26 -27.00 11.76
C ALA A 148 12.22 -28.12 11.31
N LEU A 149 12.38 -28.31 9.99
CA LEU A 149 13.34 -29.27 9.44
C LEU A 149 14.77 -28.92 9.82
N HIS A 150 15.15 -27.65 9.72
CA HIS A 150 16.49 -27.19 10.09
C HIS A 150 16.74 -27.27 11.59
N ALA A 151 15.75 -26.94 12.42
CA ALA A 151 15.81 -27.09 13.87
C ALA A 151 16.00 -28.56 14.28
N ALA A 152 15.25 -29.49 13.68
CA ALA A 152 15.41 -30.92 13.93
C ALA A 152 16.83 -31.41 13.58
N ARG A 153 17.36 -31.03 12.41
CA ARG A 153 18.75 -31.35 12.04
C ARG A 153 19.77 -30.74 12.99
N ALA A 154 19.51 -29.54 13.50
CA ALA A 154 20.38 -28.89 14.46
C ALA A 154 20.40 -29.65 15.79
N ARG A 155 19.26 -30.18 16.28
CA ARG A 155 19.22 -31.03 17.49
C ARG A 155 20.13 -32.24 17.40
N ASP A 156 20.24 -32.86 16.22
CA ASP A 156 21.11 -34.03 16.04
C ASP A 156 22.61 -33.65 15.99
N ILE A 157 22.92 -32.53 15.34
CA ILE A 157 24.31 -32.12 15.07
C ILE A 157 24.93 -31.37 16.24
N VAL A 158 24.14 -30.59 16.99
CA VAL A 158 24.64 -29.73 18.08
C VAL A 158 25.34 -30.54 19.18
N PRO A 159 24.81 -31.67 19.70
CA PRO A 159 25.50 -32.48 20.70
C PRO A 159 26.87 -32.97 20.19
N LEU A 160 26.92 -33.50 18.96
CA LEU A 160 28.15 -33.97 18.32
C LEU A 160 29.16 -32.83 18.11
N ALA A 161 28.68 -31.63 17.75
CA ALA A 161 29.51 -30.44 17.59
C ALA A 161 30.04 -29.92 18.93
N VAL A 162 29.24 -30.02 19.99
CA VAL A 162 29.65 -29.73 21.37
C VAL A 162 30.74 -30.70 21.79
N GLU A 163 30.51 -32.02 21.72
CA GLU A 163 31.50 -33.07 22.03
C GLU A 163 32.85 -32.85 21.33
N ARG A 164 32.83 -32.66 20.00
CA ARG A 164 34.04 -32.38 19.22
C ARG A 164 34.77 -31.13 19.68
N GLN A 165 34.03 -30.09 20.07
CA GLN A 165 34.66 -28.88 20.59
C GLN A 165 35.21 -29.09 22.01
N GLN A 166 34.53 -29.83 22.89
CA GLN A 166 35.07 -30.14 24.23
C GLN A 166 36.39 -30.90 24.09
N ALA A 167 36.44 -31.91 23.22
CA ALA A 167 37.68 -32.63 22.95
C ALA A 167 38.81 -31.71 22.45
N ARG A 168 38.49 -30.76 21.54
CA ARG A 168 39.47 -29.75 21.09
C ARG A 168 39.90 -28.79 22.19
N PHE A 169 38.99 -28.40 23.09
CA PHE A 169 39.29 -27.57 24.26
C PHE A 169 40.24 -28.30 25.20
N THR A 170 39.90 -29.54 25.59
CA THR A 170 40.75 -30.34 26.49
C THR A 170 42.14 -30.55 25.90
N ALA A 171 42.23 -30.87 24.61
CA ALA A 171 43.52 -31.05 23.93
C ALA A 171 44.37 -29.76 23.93
N ARG A 172 43.78 -28.60 23.60
CA ARG A 172 44.50 -27.31 23.62
C ARG A 172 44.89 -26.88 25.03
N TRP A 173 44.02 -27.13 26.01
CA TRP A 173 44.28 -26.81 27.40
C TRP A 173 45.41 -27.67 27.96
N GLU A 174 45.41 -28.98 27.68
CA GLU A 174 46.51 -29.88 28.04
C GLU A 174 47.82 -29.49 27.35
N GLU A 175 47.78 -29.11 26.07
CA GLU A 175 48.94 -28.61 25.34
C GLU A 175 49.51 -27.33 25.96
N ALA A 176 48.63 -26.37 26.30
CA ALA A 176 49.03 -25.13 26.97
C ALA A 176 49.61 -25.38 28.37
N LEU A 177 49.00 -26.27 29.16
CA LEU A 177 49.52 -26.66 30.47
C LEU A 177 50.88 -27.34 30.36
N ARG A 178 51.08 -28.23 29.36
CA ARG A 178 52.38 -28.86 29.11
C ARG A 178 53.45 -27.86 28.69
N ALA A 179 53.09 -26.85 27.91
CA ALA A 179 54.00 -25.77 27.54
C ALA A 179 54.40 -24.88 28.74
N LEU A 180 53.57 -24.84 29.78
CA LEU A 180 53.79 -24.06 31.00
C LEU A 180 54.40 -24.86 32.15
N SER A 181 54.35 -26.20 32.11
CA SER A 181 55.09 -27.08 33.04
C SER A 181 56.59 -26.99 32.77
N GLY A 182 57.17 -25.89 33.25
CA GLY A 182 58.55 -25.46 33.03
C GLY A 182 58.74 -23.93 33.19
N VAL A 183 57.67 -23.14 33.24
CA VAL A 183 57.70 -21.68 33.36
C VAL A 183 56.77 -21.24 34.50
N GLU A 184 57.28 -20.48 35.48
CA GLU A 184 56.47 -19.86 36.54
C GLU A 184 55.45 -18.89 35.92
N THR A 185 54.19 -19.34 35.81
CA THR A 185 53.13 -18.55 35.21
C THR A 185 52.06 -18.31 36.28
N SER A 186 51.60 -17.06 36.44
CA SER A 186 50.69 -16.71 37.53
C SER A 186 49.30 -17.36 37.35
N ALA A 187 48.74 -17.84 38.46
CA ALA A 187 47.43 -18.51 38.49
C ALA A 187 46.28 -17.63 37.92
N GLU A 188 46.43 -16.31 37.94
CA GLU A 188 45.47 -15.34 37.42
C GLU A 188 45.34 -15.42 35.90
N THR A 189 46.45 -15.49 35.16
CA THR A 189 46.43 -15.59 33.68
C THR A 189 45.82 -16.91 33.19
N LEU A 190 46.00 -17.99 33.95
CA LEU A 190 45.35 -19.27 33.70
C LEU A 190 43.84 -19.20 33.95
N ASN A 191 43.41 -18.47 34.98
CA ASN A 191 42.00 -18.32 35.33
C ASN A 191 41.24 -17.43 34.34
N ASP A 192 41.84 -16.34 33.85
CA ASP A 192 41.24 -15.45 32.85
C ASP A 192 41.00 -16.17 31.51
N ARG A 193 41.95 -16.99 31.07
CA ARG A 193 41.76 -17.84 29.87
C ARG A 193 40.63 -18.86 30.07
N ARG A 194 40.54 -19.45 31.27
CA ARG A 194 39.47 -20.38 31.64
C ARG A 194 38.10 -19.70 31.62
N LEU A 195 38.00 -18.47 32.14
CA LEU A 195 36.77 -17.67 32.16
C LEU A 195 36.34 -17.22 30.76
N GLN A 196 37.28 -16.77 29.92
CA GLN A 196 36.98 -16.34 28.55
C GLN A 196 36.50 -17.51 27.67
N GLU A 197 37.09 -18.69 27.83
CA GLU A 197 36.64 -19.89 27.11
C GLU A 197 35.32 -20.45 27.68
N ALA A 198 35.10 -20.40 29.00
CA ALA A 198 33.81 -20.74 29.61
C ALA A 198 32.66 -19.81 29.15
N ALA A 199 32.94 -18.52 28.94
CA ALA A 199 31.97 -17.58 28.37
C ALA A 199 31.56 -17.94 26.93
N SER A 200 32.51 -18.43 26.11
CA SER A 200 32.19 -18.94 24.76
C SER A 200 31.31 -20.20 24.79
N TYR A 201 31.36 -20.95 25.89
CA TYR A 201 30.53 -22.13 26.15
C TYR A 201 29.10 -21.76 26.52
N ALA A 202 28.92 -20.73 27.35
CA ALA A 202 27.61 -20.23 27.74
C ALA A 202 26.78 -19.76 26.52
N ILE A 203 27.43 -19.09 25.55
CA ILE A 203 26.81 -18.66 24.28
C ILE A 203 26.33 -19.86 23.43
N ARG A 204 26.87 -21.06 23.63
CA ARG A 204 26.48 -22.26 22.86
C ARG A 204 25.37 -23.07 23.52
N ILE A 205 25.26 -23.03 24.85
CA ILE A 205 24.10 -23.56 25.58
C ILE A 205 22.84 -22.77 25.17
N ASP A 206 22.99 -21.46 25.00
CA ASP A 206 21.95 -20.55 24.48
C ASP A 206 21.39 -21.01 23.11
N VAL A 207 22.23 -21.57 22.23
CA VAL A 207 21.77 -22.10 20.92
C VAL A 207 20.94 -23.37 21.08
N ALA A 208 21.24 -24.25 22.04
CA ALA A 208 20.45 -25.45 22.28
C ALA A 208 19.08 -25.09 22.86
N GLU A 209 19.03 -24.15 23.81
CA GLU A 209 17.78 -23.63 24.40
C GLU A 209 16.90 -22.94 23.34
N GLU A 210 17.48 -22.17 22.42
CA GLU A 210 16.73 -21.54 21.34
C GLU A 210 16.20 -22.56 20.32
N ILE A 211 16.90 -23.67 20.08
CA ILE A 211 16.39 -24.78 19.24
C ILE A 211 15.23 -25.54 19.90
N ASP A 212 15.19 -25.60 21.22
CA ASP A 212 14.06 -26.18 21.96
C ASP A 212 12.86 -25.22 22.02
N ARG A 213 13.10 -23.90 21.90
CA ARG A 213 12.08 -22.85 21.84
C ARG A 213 11.41 -22.71 20.46
N LEU A 214 12.10 -23.10 19.37
CA LEU A 214 11.62 -23.09 17.98
C LEU A 214 10.77 -24.33 17.65
#